data_AF-A0A060C9Q9-F1
#
_entry.id   AF-A0A060C9Q9-F1
#
_cell.length_a   1.000
_cell.length_b   1.000
_cell.length_c   1.000
_cell.angle_alpha   90.00
_cell.angle_beta   90.00
_cell.angle_gamma   90.00
#
_symmetry.space_group_name_H-M   'P 1'
#
loop_
_entity.id
_entity.type
_entity.pdbx_description
1 polymer ?
#
loop_
_entity_poly.entity_id
_entity_poly.type
_entity_poly.pdbx_seq_one_letter_code
_entity_poly.pdbx_strand_id
1 'polypeptide(L)'
;DKDGDGCGEPVSRYRKPDVGKSYPVETPVESDEFNSHTLGLQWEWHANRQDTFGFTSDLGFIRIYGHILSKDFVNFWEVPNLLLQKFMAEEFTATTKLKVSAKVDGQQSGLIVMGWDYCYLGVEKQGDGFILKQVTCKDAEQKTPEVVTQLAVLKPSRKY
;
A
#
# COMPACT_ATOMS: atom_id res chain seq x y z
N ASP A 1 19.54 -22.05 -23.53
CA ASP A 1 20.75 -22.21 -22.74
C ASP A 1 21.94 -22.08 -23.69
N LYS A 2 22.59 -20.92 -23.71
CA LYS A 2 23.67 -20.65 -24.68
C LYS A 2 25.02 -21.22 -24.20
N ASP A 3 25.10 -21.52 -22.91
CA ASP A 3 26.28 -21.87 -22.13
C ASP A 3 26.15 -23.24 -21.44
N GLY A 4 24.96 -23.84 -21.46
CA GLY A 4 24.71 -25.24 -21.06
C GLY A 4 24.55 -25.45 -19.55
N ASP A 5 24.29 -24.39 -18.78
CA ASP A 5 24.26 -24.44 -17.31
C ASP A 5 22.86 -24.68 -16.70
N GLY A 6 21.82 -24.75 -17.54
CA GLY A 6 20.43 -24.93 -17.12
C GLY A 6 19.78 -23.65 -16.59
N CYS A 7 20.46 -22.51 -16.63
CA CYS A 7 19.92 -21.21 -16.26
C CYS A 7 19.42 -20.44 -17.49
N GLY A 8 18.36 -19.65 -17.28
CA GLY A 8 17.77 -18.82 -18.32
C GLY A 8 18.38 -17.43 -18.27
N GLU A 9 18.93 -16.97 -19.39
CA GLU A 9 19.38 -15.59 -19.55
C GLU A 9 18.21 -14.64 -19.87
N PRO A 10 18.15 -13.44 -19.27
CA PRO A 10 17.10 -12.47 -19.58
C PRO A 10 17.23 -11.97 -21.02
N VAL A 11 16.10 -11.91 -21.72
CA VAL A 11 16.01 -11.41 -23.11
C VAL A 11 14.87 -10.41 -23.23
N SER A 12 15.04 -9.42 -24.13
CA SER A 12 14.02 -8.38 -24.36
C SER A 12 12.74 -8.92 -25.01
N ARG A 13 12.84 -10.02 -25.75
CA ARG A 13 11.70 -10.69 -26.36
C ARG A 13 11.94 -12.19 -26.40
N TYR A 14 10.96 -12.95 -25.95
CA TYR A 14 10.95 -14.40 -26.05
C TYR A 14 9.55 -14.90 -26.41
N ARG A 15 9.49 -16.13 -26.93
CA ARG A 15 8.20 -16.79 -27.16
C ARG A 15 7.51 -17.02 -25.81
N LYS A 16 6.22 -16.66 -25.71
CA LYS A 16 5.42 -16.98 -24.52
C LYS A 16 5.41 -18.50 -24.28
N PRO A 17 5.42 -18.97 -23.02
CA PRO A 17 5.25 -20.39 -22.71
C PRO A 17 4.03 -20.97 -23.42
N ASP A 18 4.16 -22.18 -23.95
CA ASP A 18 3.03 -22.89 -24.56
C ASP A 18 2.15 -23.47 -23.46
N VAL A 19 0.96 -22.89 -23.30
CA VAL A 19 -0.04 -23.31 -22.31
C VAL A 19 -1.15 -24.17 -22.93
N GLY A 20 -0.94 -24.69 -24.15
CA GLY A 20 -1.86 -25.58 -24.85
C GLY A 20 -3.09 -24.90 -25.47
N LYS A 21 -3.28 -23.59 -25.25
CA LYS A 21 -4.35 -22.76 -25.83
C LYS A 21 -3.87 -21.33 -26.06
N SER A 22 -4.54 -20.62 -26.97
CA SER A 22 -4.33 -19.18 -27.16
C SER A 22 -5.29 -18.41 -26.25
N TYR A 23 -4.78 -17.38 -25.59
CA TYR A 23 -5.55 -16.46 -24.75
C TYR A 23 -5.36 -15.04 -25.27
N PRO A 24 -6.35 -14.16 -25.09
CA PRO A 24 -6.17 -12.73 -25.35
C PRO A 24 -5.05 -12.17 -24.47
N VAL A 25 -4.43 -11.08 -24.93
CA VAL A 25 -3.50 -10.32 -24.11
C VAL A 25 -4.33 -9.48 -23.14
N GLU A 26 -4.12 -9.69 -21.84
CA GLU A 26 -4.80 -9.00 -20.76
C GLU A 26 -3.77 -8.33 -19.85
N THR A 27 -4.13 -7.21 -19.24
CA THR A 27 -3.36 -6.63 -18.13
C THR A 27 -3.80 -7.25 -16.81
N PRO A 28 -2.93 -7.31 -15.78
CA PRO A 28 -3.36 -7.67 -14.44
C PRO A 28 -4.43 -6.71 -13.94
N VAL A 29 -5.23 -7.12 -12.95
CA VAL A 29 -6.27 -6.26 -12.36
C VAL A 29 -5.62 -5.05 -11.68
N GLU A 30 -6.13 -3.85 -11.98
CA GLU A 30 -5.52 -2.58 -11.56
C GLU A 30 -6.34 -1.86 -10.49
N SER A 31 -7.67 -1.85 -10.64
CA SER A 31 -8.61 -1.15 -9.75
C SER A 31 -9.45 -2.13 -8.93
N ASP A 32 -9.84 -1.72 -7.73
CA ASP A 32 -10.69 -2.52 -6.85
C ASP A 32 -11.68 -1.63 -6.08
N GLU A 33 -12.97 -1.85 -6.30
CA GLU A 33 -14.06 -1.20 -5.55
C GLU A 33 -14.38 -1.95 -4.24
N PHE A 34 -13.69 -3.05 -3.96
CA PHE A 34 -13.85 -3.88 -2.76
C PHE A 34 -15.30 -4.36 -2.53
N ASN A 35 -15.94 -4.83 -3.60
CA ASN A 35 -17.29 -5.41 -3.57
C ASN A 35 -17.30 -6.94 -3.33
N SER A 36 -16.14 -7.53 -3.03
CA SER A 36 -15.98 -8.97 -2.80
C SER A 36 -15.52 -9.25 -1.38
N HIS A 37 -15.93 -10.40 -0.83
CA HIS A 37 -15.41 -10.92 0.45
C HIS A 37 -13.95 -11.40 0.37
N THR A 38 -13.35 -11.39 -0.82
CA THR A 38 -11.94 -11.72 -1.03
C THR A 38 -11.22 -10.55 -1.68
N LEU A 39 -9.96 -10.34 -1.28
CA LEU A 39 -9.07 -9.41 -1.96
C LEU A 39 -8.69 -9.97 -3.33
N GLY A 40 -8.63 -9.08 -4.32
CA GLY A 40 -8.06 -9.42 -5.63
C GLY A 40 -6.57 -9.79 -5.52
N LEU A 41 -6.09 -10.58 -6.48
CA LEU A 41 -4.72 -11.11 -6.49
C LEU A 41 -3.65 -10.03 -6.70
N GLN A 42 -4.04 -8.83 -7.08
CA GLN A 42 -3.15 -7.68 -7.21
C GLN A 42 -2.70 -7.11 -5.86
N TRP A 43 -3.37 -7.48 -4.77
CA TRP A 43 -3.08 -6.96 -3.44
C TRP A 43 -2.18 -7.88 -2.64
N GLU A 44 -1.15 -7.30 -2.05
CA GLU A 44 -0.22 -7.96 -1.14
C GLU A 44 -0.12 -7.18 0.17
N TRP A 45 0.03 -7.88 1.28
CA TRP A 45 0.36 -7.25 2.55
C TRP A 45 1.87 -7.07 2.66
N HIS A 46 2.31 -5.96 3.25
CA HIS A 46 3.74 -5.67 3.42
C HIS A 46 4.47 -6.72 4.29
N ALA A 47 3.76 -7.32 5.24
CA ALA A 47 4.22 -8.48 6.01
C ALA A 47 3.25 -9.67 5.87
N ASN A 48 3.60 -10.79 6.50
CA ASN A 48 2.73 -11.96 6.59
C ASN A 48 1.35 -11.56 7.11
N ARG A 49 0.31 -11.86 6.33
CA ARG A 49 -1.08 -11.50 6.62
C ARG A 49 -1.50 -12.00 8.01
N GLN A 50 -2.15 -11.11 8.77
CA GLN A 50 -2.90 -11.46 9.98
C GLN A 50 -4.34 -10.99 9.84
N ASP A 51 -5.28 -11.73 10.43
CA ASP A 51 -6.72 -11.40 10.38
C ASP A 51 -7.03 -10.04 11.00
N THR A 52 -6.18 -9.58 11.91
CA THR A 52 -6.28 -8.27 12.57
C THR A 52 -5.91 -7.09 11.68
N PHE A 53 -5.30 -7.31 10.51
CA PHE A 53 -4.91 -6.21 9.61
C PHE A 53 -6.12 -5.58 8.95
N GLY A 54 -7.07 -6.39 8.52
CA GLY A 54 -8.24 -5.91 7.80
C GLY A 54 -9.00 -6.98 7.05
N PHE A 55 -10.20 -6.64 6.63
CA PHE A 55 -11.06 -7.51 5.82
C PHE A 55 -11.88 -6.69 4.83
N THR A 56 -12.19 -7.32 3.70
CA THR A 56 -13.17 -6.83 2.74
C THR A 56 -14.57 -7.29 3.14
N SER A 57 -15.59 -6.64 2.59
CA SER A 57 -16.96 -7.12 2.61
C SER A 57 -17.62 -6.85 1.26
N ASP A 58 -18.89 -7.19 1.12
CA ASP A 58 -19.74 -6.87 -0.03
C ASP A 58 -20.30 -5.43 0.01
N LEU A 59 -19.71 -4.56 0.85
CA LEU A 59 -20.21 -3.19 1.09
C LEU A 59 -19.45 -2.11 0.30
N GLY A 60 -18.54 -2.51 -0.59
CA GLY A 60 -17.77 -1.59 -1.43
C GLY A 60 -16.65 -0.86 -0.69
N PHE A 61 -16.02 -1.51 0.29
CA PHE A 61 -14.79 -1.02 0.91
C PHE A 61 -14.03 -2.15 1.61
N ILE A 62 -12.71 -2.00 1.70
CA ILE A 62 -11.88 -2.70 2.68
C ILE A 62 -11.77 -1.88 3.97
N ARG A 63 -11.84 -2.55 5.12
CA ARG A 63 -11.46 -1.95 6.40
C ARG A 63 -10.07 -2.42 6.78
N ILE A 64 -9.15 -1.47 6.93
CA ILE A 64 -7.82 -1.69 7.51
C ILE A 64 -7.85 -1.15 8.94
N TYR A 65 -7.45 -1.98 9.91
CA TYR A 65 -7.36 -1.60 11.31
C TYR A 65 -5.98 -1.01 11.62
N GLY A 66 -5.93 -0.07 12.57
CA GLY A 66 -4.65 0.42 13.07
C GLY A 66 -3.84 -0.69 13.73
N HIS A 67 -2.52 -0.65 13.58
CA HIS A 67 -1.58 -1.54 14.24
C HIS A 67 -0.81 -0.75 15.31
N ILE A 68 -0.46 -1.43 16.42
CA ILE A 68 0.37 -0.82 17.47
C ILE A 68 1.82 -0.99 17.05
N LEU A 69 2.53 0.12 16.94
CA LEU A 69 3.93 0.17 16.52
C LEU A 69 4.87 -0.03 17.72
N SER A 70 6.13 -0.33 17.42
CA SER A 70 7.12 -0.55 18.47
C SER A 70 7.39 0.77 19.22
N LYS A 71 7.92 0.67 20.45
CA LYS A 71 8.32 1.85 21.23
C LYS A 71 9.45 2.63 20.55
N ASP A 72 10.26 1.93 19.76
CA ASP A 72 11.40 2.46 19.02
C ASP A 72 11.05 2.68 17.55
N PHE A 73 9.77 2.90 17.24
CA PHE A 73 9.30 3.17 15.88
C PHE A 73 10.08 4.34 15.26
N VAL A 74 10.64 4.12 14.09
CA VAL A 74 11.39 5.14 13.35
C VAL A 74 10.66 5.54 12.06
N ASN A 75 10.20 4.55 11.30
CA ASN A 75 9.65 4.73 9.97
C ASN A 75 8.76 3.53 9.57
N PHE A 76 8.08 3.62 8.43
CA PHE A 76 7.08 2.66 7.98
C PHE A 76 7.64 1.28 7.58
N TRP A 77 8.96 1.09 7.63
CA TRP A 77 9.59 -0.21 7.36
C TRP A 77 9.09 -1.31 8.32
N GLU A 78 8.75 -0.97 9.57
CA GLU A 78 8.19 -1.93 10.53
C GLU A 78 6.67 -2.11 10.44
N VAL A 79 5.95 -1.29 9.67
CA VAL A 79 4.48 -1.30 9.65
C VAL A 79 4.00 -2.50 8.82
N PRO A 80 3.32 -3.49 9.43
CA PRO A 80 3.10 -4.77 8.75
C PRO A 80 1.82 -4.78 7.90
N ASN A 81 0.86 -3.93 8.23
CA ASN A 81 -0.49 -3.90 7.68
C ASN A 81 -0.68 -2.85 6.56
N LEU A 82 0.37 -2.61 5.76
CA LEU A 82 0.23 -1.85 4.51
C LEU A 82 -0.32 -2.80 3.44
N LEU A 83 -1.40 -2.39 2.78
CA LEU A 83 -1.96 -3.09 1.63
C LEU A 83 -1.39 -2.46 0.36
N LEU A 84 -0.64 -3.23 -0.43
CA LEU A 84 0.19 -2.74 -1.52
C LEU A 84 -0.12 -3.48 -2.83
N GLN A 85 0.21 -2.83 -3.93
CA GLN A 85 0.15 -3.37 -5.28
C GLN A 85 1.43 -2.96 -6.01
N LYS A 86 1.96 -3.83 -6.89
CA LYS A 86 3.12 -3.50 -7.74
C LYS A 86 2.76 -2.39 -8.73
N PHE A 87 3.75 -1.62 -9.16
CA PHE A 87 3.54 -0.64 -10.23
C PHE A 87 3.21 -1.34 -11.54
N MET A 88 2.17 -0.84 -12.19
CA MET A 88 1.65 -1.41 -13.44
C MET A 88 2.38 -0.88 -14.68
N ALA A 89 3.01 0.30 -14.58
CA ALA A 89 3.73 0.98 -15.65
C ALA A 89 4.75 1.98 -15.07
N GLU A 90 5.64 2.51 -15.92
CA GLU A 90 6.61 3.57 -15.54
C GLU A 90 5.92 4.88 -15.14
N GLU A 91 4.81 5.20 -15.80
CA GLU A 91 3.96 6.34 -15.50
C GLU A 91 2.53 5.85 -15.24
N PHE A 92 1.97 6.20 -14.09
CA PHE A 92 0.61 5.81 -13.73
C PHE A 92 0.00 6.82 -12.74
N THR A 93 -1.31 6.71 -12.50
CA THR A 93 -2.00 7.46 -11.46
C THR A 93 -2.79 6.50 -10.59
N ALA A 94 -2.57 6.55 -9.28
CA ALA A 94 -3.37 5.83 -8.30
C ALA A 94 -4.24 6.82 -7.51
N THR A 95 -5.53 6.53 -7.39
CA THR A 95 -6.48 7.32 -6.61
C THR A 95 -7.24 6.40 -5.68
N THR A 96 -7.46 6.84 -4.44
CA THR A 96 -8.28 6.12 -3.47
C THR A 96 -9.21 7.07 -2.73
N LYS A 97 -10.37 6.56 -2.30
CA LYS A 97 -11.29 7.27 -1.42
C LYS A 97 -11.21 6.68 -0.03
N LEU A 98 -10.71 7.48 0.92
CA LEU A 98 -10.46 7.04 2.29
C LEU A 98 -11.41 7.70 3.29
N LYS A 99 -11.76 6.93 4.34
CA LYS A 99 -12.36 7.45 5.57
C LYS A 99 -11.46 7.05 6.74
N VAL A 100 -10.85 8.05 7.38
CA VAL A 100 -10.08 7.83 8.62
C VAL A 100 -10.98 8.03 9.82
N SER A 101 -10.99 7.04 10.71
CA SER A 101 -11.66 7.11 12.01
C SER A 101 -10.61 6.89 13.09
N ALA A 102 -10.47 7.86 13.97
CA ALA A 102 -9.45 7.88 15.01
C ALA A 102 -10.05 8.38 16.32
N LYS A 103 -9.67 7.74 17.42
CA LYS A 103 -10.08 8.09 18.79
C LYS A 103 -8.94 8.71 19.58
N VAL A 104 -7.69 8.38 19.25
CA VAL A 104 -6.49 8.81 19.97
C VAL A 104 -5.57 9.58 19.02
N ASP A 105 -4.92 10.61 19.52
CA ASP A 105 -3.94 11.39 18.76
C ASP A 105 -2.80 10.50 18.25
N GLY A 106 -2.28 10.82 17.07
CA GLY A 106 -1.27 10.02 16.37
C GLY A 106 -1.85 8.84 15.57
N GLN A 107 -3.12 8.46 15.76
CA GLN A 107 -3.76 7.50 14.86
C GLN A 107 -3.91 8.10 13.46
N GLN A 108 -3.46 7.36 12.46
CA GLN A 108 -3.43 7.81 11.08
C GLN A 108 -3.73 6.70 10.08
N SER A 109 -4.11 7.11 8.88
CA SER A 109 -4.18 6.26 7.68
C SER A 109 -4.04 7.13 6.44
N GLY A 110 -3.79 6.54 5.28
CA GLY A 110 -3.43 7.29 4.08
C GLY A 110 -3.16 6.43 2.86
N LEU A 111 -2.52 7.07 1.87
CA LEU A 111 -2.04 6.44 0.63
C LEU A 111 -0.52 6.54 0.58
N ILE A 112 0.15 5.41 0.38
CA ILE A 112 1.62 5.30 0.38
C ILE A 112 2.13 4.74 -0.94
N VAL A 113 3.24 5.30 -1.39
CA VAL A 113 4.17 4.68 -2.35
C VAL A 113 5.33 4.12 -1.54
N MET A 114 5.41 2.79 -1.45
CA MET A 114 6.37 2.09 -0.60
C MET A 114 7.54 1.51 -1.42
N GLY A 115 8.75 1.67 -0.90
CA GLY A 115 10.00 1.17 -1.45
C GLY A 115 11.13 1.38 -0.44
N TRP A 116 12.40 1.24 -0.87
CA TRP A 116 13.56 1.62 -0.03
C TRP A 116 13.50 3.08 0.39
N ASP A 117 13.08 3.93 -0.55
CA ASP A 117 12.53 5.24 -0.28
C ASP A 117 11.01 5.14 -0.34
N TYR A 118 10.31 5.92 0.48
CA TYR A 118 8.86 6.00 0.40
C TYR A 118 8.33 7.41 0.57
N CYS A 119 7.11 7.62 0.09
CA CYS A 119 6.33 8.83 0.29
C CYS A 119 4.88 8.46 0.56
N TYR A 120 4.22 9.17 1.49
CA TYR A 120 2.80 9.00 1.71
C TYR A 120 2.07 10.32 1.98
N LEU A 121 0.77 10.31 1.67
CA LEU A 121 -0.18 11.29 2.17
C LEU A 121 -0.97 10.66 3.30
N GLY A 122 -0.89 11.25 4.49
CA GLY A 122 -1.52 10.74 5.71
C GLY A 122 -2.51 11.73 6.31
N VAL A 123 -3.59 11.21 6.86
CA VAL A 123 -4.53 11.96 7.71
C VAL A 123 -4.37 11.46 9.14
N GLU A 124 -3.81 12.30 10.00
CA GLU A 124 -3.50 11.98 11.38
C GLU A 124 -4.42 12.75 12.33
N LYS A 125 -4.92 12.09 13.38
CA LYS A 125 -5.68 12.76 14.43
C LYS A 125 -4.76 13.59 15.32
N GLN A 126 -5.15 14.85 15.54
CA GLN A 126 -4.51 15.75 16.49
C GLN A 126 -5.56 16.61 17.21
N GLY A 127 -5.67 16.45 18.53
CA GLY A 127 -6.69 17.12 19.34
C GLY A 127 -8.10 16.90 18.79
N ASP A 128 -8.80 17.99 18.53
CA ASP A 128 -10.20 17.98 18.06
C ASP A 128 -10.38 17.82 16.55
N GLY A 129 -9.29 17.68 15.80
CA GLY A 129 -9.28 17.64 14.34
C GLY A 129 -8.29 16.63 13.77
N PHE A 130 -7.95 16.85 12.50
CA PHE A 130 -6.99 16.05 11.77
C PHE A 130 -5.99 16.94 11.05
N ILE A 131 -4.79 16.41 10.82
CA ILE A 131 -3.76 17.01 10.00
C ILE A 131 -3.61 16.18 8.73
N LEU A 132 -3.66 16.84 7.57
CA LEU A 132 -3.18 16.28 6.33
C LEU A 132 -1.68 16.55 6.23
N LYS A 133 -0.88 15.50 6.08
CA LYS A 133 0.57 15.59 5.95
C LYS A 133 1.05 14.81 4.73
N GLN A 134 2.10 15.34 4.10
CA GLN A 134 2.98 14.57 3.23
C GLN A 134 4.19 14.15 4.05
N VAL A 135 4.59 12.90 3.87
CA VAL A 135 5.78 12.37 4.53
C VAL A 135 6.68 11.73 3.50
N THR A 136 7.98 11.95 3.64
CA THR A 136 9.01 11.32 2.82
C THR A 136 10.05 10.67 3.72
N CYS A 137 10.57 9.53 3.30
CA CYS A 137 11.67 8.84 3.97
C CYS A 137 12.64 8.34 2.91
N LYS A 138 13.93 8.62 3.13
CA LYS A 138 15.03 8.21 2.25
C LYS A 138 15.87 7.16 2.96
N ASP A 139 16.24 6.09 2.29
CA ASP A 139 17.01 4.97 2.87
C ASP A 139 16.32 4.35 4.10
N ALA A 140 15.01 4.11 4.03
CA ALA A 140 14.18 3.72 5.18
C ALA A 140 14.68 2.44 5.89
N GLU A 141 15.23 1.49 5.14
CA GLU A 141 15.83 0.26 5.68
C GLU A 141 16.97 0.56 6.67
N GLN A 142 17.67 1.67 6.51
CA GLN A 142 18.77 2.11 7.38
C GLN A 142 18.30 2.82 8.65
N LYS A 143 17.00 2.72 8.99
CA LYS A 143 16.37 3.39 10.15
C LYS A 143 16.54 4.91 10.12
N THR A 144 16.43 5.50 8.94
CA THR A 144 16.36 6.95 8.80
C THR A 144 14.99 7.46 9.25
N PRO A 145 14.92 8.60 9.97
CA PRO A 145 13.66 9.16 10.41
C PRO A 145 12.86 9.77 9.24
N GLU A 146 11.55 9.79 9.39
CA GLU A 146 10.64 10.47 8.47
C GLU A 146 10.84 11.99 8.45
N VAL A 147 10.74 12.60 7.27
CA VAL A 147 10.58 14.05 7.10
C VAL A 147 9.11 14.35 6.85
N VAL A 148 8.51 15.13 7.74
CA VAL A 148 7.07 15.42 7.75
C VAL A 148 6.81 16.85 7.30
N THR A 149 5.93 17.00 6.31
CA THR A 149 5.41 18.29 5.84
C THR A 149 3.91 18.35 6.11
N GLN A 150 3.49 19.24 7.00
CA GLN A 150 2.08 19.52 7.20
C GLN A 150 1.52 20.30 5.99
N LEU A 151 0.45 19.79 5.38
CA LEU A 151 -0.19 20.39 4.22
C LEU A 151 -1.44 21.18 4.60
N ALA A 152 -2.25 20.67 5.52
CA ALA A 152 -3.49 21.32 5.93
C ALA A 152 -4.00 20.81 7.29
N VAL A 153 -4.88 21.61 7.91
CA VAL A 153 -5.72 21.18 9.03
C VAL A 153 -7.10 20.83 8.49
N LEU A 154 -7.59 19.63 8.80
CA LEU A 154 -8.89 19.12 8.38
C LEU A 154 -9.85 19.09 9.57
N LYS A 155 -11.06 19.61 9.35
CA LYS A 155 -12.17 19.45 10.31
C LYS A 155 -12.73 18.04 10.20
N PRO A 156 -13.12 17.38 11.31
CA PRO A 156 -13.81 16.10 11.25
C PRO A 156 -15.12 16.24 10.49
N SER A 157 -15.38 15.30 9.56
CA SER A 157 -16.67 15.22 8.87
C SER A 157 -17.79 14.68 9.77
N ARG A 158 -17.43 13.97 10.85
CA ARG A 158 -18.35 13.49 11.89
C ARG A 158 -17.61 13.29 13.21
N LYS A 159 -18.26 13.64 14.33
CA LYS A 159 -17.84 13.30 15.69
C LYS A 159 -18.91 12.39 16.30
N TYR A 160 -18.49 11.40 17.10
CA TYR A 160 -19.36 10.46 17.80
C TYR A 160 -19.06 10.50 19.29
#